data_AF-A0A7H0YH32-F1
#
_entry.id   AF-A0A7H0YH32-F1
#
_cell.length_a   1.000
_cell.length_b   1.000
_cell.length_c   1.000
_cell.angle_alpha   90.00
_cell.angle_beta   90.00
_cell.angle_gamma   90.00
#
_symmetry.space_group_name_H-M   'P 1'
#
loop_
_entity.id
_entity.type
_entity.pdbx_description
1 polymer ?
#
loop_
_entity_poly.entity_id
_entity_poly.type
_entity_poly.pdbx_seq_one_letter_code
_entity_poly.pdbx_strand_id
1 'polypeptide(L)'
;MLPDNARSGDLVLVHKEDDEYFYMYGEIVERTESKVKIMINGRIAIYAPDEIHLAARAGRNLHEEIKEQLESKEPSLLTMEDINDLINLAIDMEEWEWAKDLVNRKQVMSTK
;
A
#
# COMPACT_ATOMS: atom_id res chain seq x y z
N MET A 1 5.70 -3.26 13.39
CA MET A 1 4.59 -3.64 14.29
C MET A 1 3.65 -2.48 14.51
N LEU A 2 2.35 -2.75 14.66
CA LEU A 2 1.33 -1.73 14.91
C LEU A 2 1.42 -1.22 16.36
N PRO A 3 1.52 0.10 16.61
CA PRO A 3 1.56 0.64 17.96
C PRO A 3 0.18 0.63 18.63
N ASP A 4 0.16 0.57 19.96
CA ASP A 4 -1.08 0.47 20.74
C ASP A 4 -2.02 1.68 20.63
N ASN A 5 -1.52 2.81 20.15
CA ASN A 5 -2.31 4.00 19.91
C ASN A 5 -2.78 4.13 18.46
N ALA A 6 -2.62 3.09 17.63
CA ALA A 6 -3.25 3.01 16.33
C ALA A 6 -4.78 2.93 16.48
N ARG A 7 -5.48 3.69 15.64
CA ARG A 7 -6.94 3.87 15.69
C ARG A 7 -7.56 3.69 14.32
N SER A 8 -8.89 3.60 14.28
CA SER A 8 -9.62 3.59 13.02
C SER A 8 -9.33 4.84 12.19
N GLY A 9 -9.20 4.68 10.89
CA GLY A 9 -8.77 5.70 9.93
C GLY A 9 -7.26 5.78 9.71
N ASP A 10 -6.43 5.18 10.56
CA ASP A 10 -4.98 5.15 10.34
C ASP A 10 -4.64 4.25 9.15
N LEU A 11 -3.64 4.66 8.36
CA LEU A 11 -3.10 3.88 7.26
C LEU A 11 -2.01 2.93 7.76
N VAL A 12 -2.09 1.69 7.32
CA VAL A 12 -1.16 0.63 7.66
C VAL A 12 -0.67 -0.07 6.41
N LEU A 13 0.53 -0.64 6.50
CA LEU A 13 1.17 -1.42 5.46
C LEU A 13 1.16 -2.89 5.90
N VAL A 14 0.72 -3.78 5.01
CA VAL A 14 0.80 -5.23 5.26
C VAL A 14 2.24 -5.69 5.07
N HIS A 15 2.79 -6.36 6.07
CA HIS A 15 4.18 -6.83 6.10
C HIS A 15 4.28 -8.36 6.22
N LYS A 16 3.21 -9.06 5.84
CA LYS A 16 3.16 -10.52 5.79
C LYS A 16 3.58 -11.01 4.41
N GLU A 17 4.76 -11.63 4.32
CA GLU A 17 5.38 -12.03 3.04
C GLU A 17 4.53 -13.01 2.21
N ASP A 18 3.77 -13.89 2.88
CA ASP A 18 2.89 -14.88 2.26
C ASP A 18 1.46 -14.37 1.95
N ASP A 19 1.23 -13.05 2.02
CA ASP A 19 -0.10 -12.46 1.82
C ASP A 19 -0.27 -11.83 0.42
N GLU A 20 -1.48 -11.95 -0.15
CA GLU A 20 -1.81 -11.33 -1.45
C GLU A 20 -1.72 -9.80 -1.42
N TYR A 21 -1.81 -9.20 -0.23
CA TYR A 21 -1.70 -7.77 0.01
C TYR A 21 -0.33 -7.34 0.55
N PHE A 22 0.70 -8.19 0.49
CA PHE A 22 2.06 -7.83 0.92
C PHE A 22 2.51 -6.50 0.31
N TYR A 23 3.03 -5.58 1.14
CA TYR A 23 3.39 -4.20 0.78
C TYR A 23 2.25 -3.32 0.24
N MET A 24 0.98 -3.71 0.42
CA MET A 24 -0.15 -2.83 0.14
C MET A 24 -0.56 -2.01 1.36
N TYR A 25 -1.01 -0.78 1.09
CA TYR A 25 -1.62 0.08 2.09
C TYR A 25 -3.08 -0.27 2.32
N GLY A 26 -3.50 -0.27 3.57
CA GLY A 26 -4.88 -0.40 3.97
C GLY A 26 -5.24 0.58 5.09
N GLU A 27 -6.50 0.95 5.15
CA GLU A 27 -7.03 1.81 6.22
C GLU A 27 -7.59 0.94 7.35
N ILE A 28 -7.27 1.23 8.61
CA ILE A 28 -7.85 0.52 9.76
C ILE A 28 -9.34 0.86 9.86
N VAL A 29 -10.18 -0.15 9.70
CA VAL A 29 -11.63 -0.03 9.92
C VAL A 29 -11.96 -0.31 11.38
N GLU A 30 -11.36 -1.37 11.94
CA GLU A 30 -11.65 -1.81 13.30
C GLU A 30 -10.41 -2.47 13.92
N ARG A 31 -10.19 -2.23 15.21
CA ARG A 31 -9.09 -2.86 15.96
C ARG A 31 -9.62 -3.50 17.24
N THR A 32 -9.16 -4.72 17.48
CA THR A 32 -9.28 -5.44 18.75
C THR A 32 -7.87 -5.75 19.27
N GLU A 33 -7.76 -6.28 20.49
CA GLU A 33 -6.45 -6.63 21.08
C GLU A 33 -5.67 -7.66 20.26
N SER A 34 -6.37 -8.57 19.56
CA SER A 34 -5.75 -9.69 18.83
C SER A 34 -5.84 -9.58 17.31
N LYS A 35 -6.72 -8.72 16.78
CA LYS A 35 -7.00 -8.63 15.34
C LYS A 35 -7.28 -7.20 14.91
N VAL A 36 -6.88 -6.88 13.70
CA VAL A 36 -7.07 -5.59 13.05
C VAL A 36 -7.73 -5.83 11.70
N LYS A 37 -8.88 -5.20 11.47
CA LYS A 37 -9.57 -5.20 10.19
C LYS A 37 -9.12 -3.98 9.40
N ILE A 38 -8.64 -4.21 8.20
CA ILE A 38 -8.16 -3.15 7.32
C ILE A 38 -8.87 -3.21 5.97
N MET A 39 -9.14 -2.04 5.39
CA MET A 39 -9.74 -1.91 4.07
C MET A 39 -8.63 -1.65 3.05
N ILE A 40 -8.52 -2.54 2.07
CA ILE A 40 -7.55 -2.46 0.98
C ILE A 40 -8.34 -2.56 -0.32
N ASN A 41 -8.26 -1.54 -1.18
CA ASN A 41 -8.94 -1.51 -2.49
C ASN A 41 -10.44 -1.90 -2.41
N GLY A 42 -11.15 -1.43 -1.38
CA GLY A 42 -12.57 -1.73 -1.16
C GLY A 42 -12.87 -3.13 -0.61
N ARG A 43 -11.86 -3.94 -0.30
CA ARG A 43 -11.99 -5.25 0.36
C ARG A 43 -11.56 -5.17 1.81
N ILE A 44 -12.21 -5.95 2.67
CA ILE A 44 -11.84 -6.05 4.09
C ILE A 44 -10.93 -7.28 4.26
N ALA A 45 -9.75 -7.05 4.83
CA ALA A 45 -8.81 -8.08 5.23
C ALA A 45 -8.54 -8.01 6.74
N ILE A 46 -8.20 -9.14 7.36
CA ILE A 46 -8.03 -9.27 8.82
C ILE A 46 -6.62 -9.76 9.10
N TYR A 47 -5.90 -9.02 9.92
CA TYR A 47 -4.51 -9.29 10.28
C TYR A 47 -4.32 -9.30 11.79
N ALA A 48 -3.25 -9.96 12.23
CA ALA A 48 -2.73 -9.75 13.58
C ALA A 48 -1.89 -8.44 13.64
N PRO A 49 -1.81 -7.76 14.80
CA PRO A 49 -1.09 -6.48 14.92
C PRO A 49 0.41 -6.52 14.57
N ASP A 50 1.02 -7.70 14.60
CA ASP A 50 2.40 -7.97 14.23
C ASP A 50 2.60 -8.14 12.72
N GLU A 51 1.56 -8.50 11.98
CA GLU A 51 1.57 -8.68 10.51
C GLU A 51 1.44 -7.35 9.75
N ILE A 52 1.16 -6.24 10.44
CA ILE A 52 0.91 -4.92 9.84
C ILE A 52 1.67 -3.80 10.56
N HIS A 53 2.08 -2.79 9.79
CA HIS A 53 2.88 -1.67 10.26
C HIS A 53 2.11 -0.36 10.10
N LEU A 54 2.18 0.54 11.09
CA LEU A 54 1.60 1.87 10.94
C LEU A 54 2.39 2.68 9.91
N ALA A 55 1.73 3.07 8.83
CA ALA A 55 2.31 3.91 7.78
C ALA A 55 2.04 5.39 8.02
N ALA A 56 0.79 5.75 8.27
CA ALA A 56 0.41 7.14 8.53
C ALA A 56 -0.82 7.23 9.45
N ARG A 57 -0.89 8.30 10.24
CA ARG A 57 -2.01 8.54 11.15
C ARG A 57 -3.06 9.44 10.53
N ALA A 58 -4.33 9.09 10.73
CA ALA A 58 -5.45 9.90 10.32
C ALA A 58 -5.32 11.36 10.80
N GLY A 59 -5.46 12.31 9.87
CA GLY A 59 -5.38 13.75 10.15
C GLY A 59 -3.96 14.33 10.16
N ARG A 60 -2.98 13.64 9.57
CA ARG A 60 -1.63 14.18 9.30
C ARG A 60 -1.46 14.39 7.80
N ASN A 61 -0.63 15.36 7.39
CA ASN A 61 -0.37 15.63 5.97
C ASN A 61 0.07 14.37 5.19
N LEU A 62 0.91 13.52 5.80
CA LEU A 62 1.34 12.25 5.21
C LEU A 62 0.18 11.27 4.97
N HIS A 63 -0.85 11.30 5.81
CA HIS A 63 -2.03 10.47 5.64
C HIS A 63 -2.90 10.94 4.47
N GLU A 64 -3.11 12.25 4.36
CA GLU A 64 -3.82 12.85 3.22
C GLU A 64 -3.07 12.61 1.91
N GLU A 65 -1.74 12.72 1.90
CA GLU A 65 -0.92 12.49 0.70
C GLU A 65 -0.98 11.03 0.24
N ILE A 66 -0.82 10.06 1.15
CA ILE A 66 -0.94 8.64 0.81
C ILE A 66 -2.38 8.30 0.40
N LYS A 67 -3.38 8.88 1.06
CA LYS A 67 -4.78 8.67 0.73
C LYS A 67 -5.13 9.24 -0.64
N GLU A 68 -4.69 10.45 -0.96
CA GLU A 68 -4.82 11.07 -2.27
C GLU A 68 -4.12 10.23 -3.35
N GLN A 69 -2.96 9.64 -3.06
CA GLN A 69 -2.30 8.69 -3.96
C GLN A 69 -3.07 7.37 -4.13
N LEU A 70 -3.78 6.88 -3.11
CA LEU A 70 -4.60 5.68 -3.19
C LEU A 70 -5.93 5.93 -3.91
N GLU A 71 -6.54 7.10 -3.69
CA GLU A 71 -7.81 7.52 -4.31
C GLU A 71 -7.61 8.02 -5.75
N SER A 72 -6.49 8.69 -6.05
CA SER A 72 -6.08 8.99 -7.45
C SER A 72 -5.68 7.74 -8.22
N LYS A 73 -5.41 6.63 -7.51
CA LYS A 73 -5.30 5.27 -8.04
C LYS A 73 -6.66 4.55 -8.07
N GLU A 74 -7.77 5.26 -8.31
CA GLU A 74 -8.84 4.62 -9.09
C GLU A 74 -8.19 4.02 -10.34
N PRO A 75 -8.26 2.70 -10.56
CA PRO A 75 -7.48 2.05 -11.58
C PRO A 75 -8.11 2.34 -12.94
N SER A 76 -7.82 3.50 -13.53
CA SER A 76 -7.64 3.51 -14.97
C SER A 76 -6.44 2.62 -15.21
N LEU A 77 -6.69 1.36 -15.56
CA LEU A 77 -5.72 0.36 -16.02
C LEU A 77 -4.39 1.02 -16.42
N LEU A 78 -3.39 1.01 -15.53
CA LEU A 78 -2.08 1.58 -15.84
C LEU A 78 -1.63 0.94 -17.15
N THR A 79 -1.50 1.75 -18.18
CA THR A 79 -1.06 1.29 -19.49
C THR A 79 0.43 0.97 -19.40
N MET A 80 0.93 0.28 -20.42
CA MET A 80 2.36 -0.04 -20.48
C MET A 80 3.24 1.23 -20.56
N GLU A 81 2.66 2.35 -21.01
CA GLU A 81 3.29 3.67 -21.07
C GLU A 81 3.39 4.28 -19.66
N ASP A 82 2.30 4.27 -18.88
CA ASP A 82 2.29 4.78 -17.50
C ASP A 82 3.29 4.06 -16.59
N ILE A 83 3.49 2.75 -16.80
CA ILE A 83 4.50 1.98 -16.04
C ILE A 83 5.92 2.38 -16.44
N ASN A 84 6.18 2.72 -17.70
CA ASN A 84 7.51 3.21 -18.09
C ASN A 84 7.80 4.57 -17.50
N ASP A 85 6.80 5.46 -17.44
CA ASP A 85 6.95 6.78 -16.85
C ASP A 85 7.22 6.68 -15.35
N LEU A 86 6.56 5.76 -14.65
CA LEU A 86 6.84 5.47 -13.24
C LEU A 86 8.23 4.85 -13.01
N ILE A 87 8.71 3.98 -13.92
CA ILE A 87 10.08 3.45 -13.85
C ILE A 87 11.10 4.57 -14.02
N ASN A 88 10.90 5.45 -14.99
CA ASN A 88 11.79 6.59 -15.23
C ASN A 88 11.79 7.56 -14.04
N LEU A 89 10.62 7.84 -13.47
CA LEU A 89 10.50 8.66 -12.26
C LEU A 89 11.23 8.03 -11.05
N ALA A 90 11.09 6.72 -10.86
CA ALA A 90 11.79 6.00 -9.79
C ALA A 90 13.32 6.01 -9.97
N ILE A 91 13.80 5.96 -11.22
CA ILE A 91 15.23 6.10 -11.56
C ILE A 91 15.72 7.52 -11.29
N ASP A 92 14.96 8.55 -11.69
CA ASP A 92 15.29 9.96 -11.49
C ASP A 92 15.34 10.33 -9.99
N MET A 93 14.55 9.65 -9.16
CA MET A 93 14.54 9.80 -7.70
C MET A 93 15.58 8.90 -6.99
N GLU A 94 16.36 8.12 -7.73
CA GLU A 94 17.32 7.12 -7.21
C GLU A 94 16.66 6.04 -6.31
N GLU A 95 15.36 5.80 -6.45
CA GLU A 95 14.60 4.78 -5.71
C GLU A 95 14.67 3.41 -6.41
N TRP A 96 15.85 2.79 -6.37
CA TRP A 96 16.16 1.59 -7.14
C TRP A 96 15.31 0.34 -6.80
N GLU A 97 14.92 0.18 -5.53
CA GLU A 97 14.04 -0.92 -5.10
C GLU A 97 12.62 -0.76 -5.68
N TRP A 98 12.14 0.48 -5.76
CA TRP A 98 10.83 0.78 -6.35
C TRP A 98 10.86 0.63 -7.87
N ALA A 99 11.91 1.12 -8.53
CA ALA A 99 12.12 0.91 -9.97
C ALA A 99 12.14 -0.59 -10.33
N LYS A 100 12.80 -1.40 -9.50
CA LYS A 100 12.87 -2.86 -9.68
C LYS A 100 11.50 -3.52 -9.52
N ASP A 101 10.70 -3.13 -8.52
CA ASP A 101 9.34 -3.64 -8.35
C ASP A 101 8.44 -3.29 -9.55
N LEU A 102 8.54 -2.06 -10.07
CA LEU A 102 7.79 -1.62 -11.26
C LEU A 102 8.20 -2.39 -12.52
N VAL A 103 9.49 -2.67 -12.71
CA VAL A 103 9.98 -3.52 -13.81
C VAL A 103 9.42 -4.94 -13.72
N ASN A 104 9.37 -5.53 -12.51
CA ASN A 104 8.80 -6.86 -12.31
C ASN A 104 7.29 -6.88 -12.65
N ARG A 105 6.54 -5.86 -12.22
CA ARG A 105 5.12 -5.70 -12.57
C ARG A 105 4.92 -5.57 -14.08
N LYS A 106 5.77 -4.80 -14.76
CA LYS A 106 5.78 -4.68 -16.22
C LYS A 106 5.96 -6.04 -16.90
N GLN A 107 6.90 -6.86 -16.42
CA GLN A 107 7.16 -8.20 -16.98
C GLN A 107 5.93 -9.10 -16.84
N VAL A 108 5.30 -9.13 -15.66
CA VAL A 108 4.08 -9.93 -15.41
C VAL A 108 2.95 -9.52 -16.34
N MET A 109 2.80 -8.22 -16.63
CA MET A 109 1.79 -7.69 -17.55
C MET A 109 2.07 -8.00 -19.03
N SER A 110 3.34 -8.10 -19.44
CA SER A 110 3.70 -8.54 -20.80
C SER A 110 3.43 -10.02 -21.08
N THR A 111 3.37 -10.86 -20.03
CA THR A 111 3.18 -12.32 -20.15
C THR A 111 1.72 -12.79 -20.09
N LYS A 112 0.75 -11.90 -19.90
CA LYS A 112 -0.69 -12.20 -19.96
C LYS A 112 -1.27 -11.80 -21.30
#